data_AF-A0A832ZR89-F1
#
_entry.id   AF-A0A832ZR89-F1
#
_cell.length_a   1.000
_cell.length_b   1.000
_cell.length_c   1.000
_cell.angle_alpha   90.00
_cell.angle_beta   90.00
_cell.angle_gamma   90.00
#
_symmetry.space_group_name_H-M   'P 1'
#
loop_
_entity.id
_entity.type
_entity.pdbx_description
1 polymer ?
#
loop_
_entity_poly.entity_id
_entity_poly.type
_entity_poly.pdbx_seq_one_letter_code
_entity_poly.pdbx_strand_id
1 'polypeptide(L)'
;GSRGDGDSQFGFSIVTIMDEATMDAVAYIDGKLVKMPPLSQKEVTWFPEPIGYLNTYMIIHSELATLPYTLKGVNTITYKDSWDESIFPIIEFLKSSGFTSRNDIDILGVKVKPIHLVGKLVKYDEDPKTYGALKVEARGVKEGEKTILTYILGPTTGIEEWNAGVTAVTTAYGAVAGLKCLVNELFPRGVTPPELINDPMKWLNELVKRGISIMEVEQRIKPL
;
A
#
# COMPACT_ATOMS: atom_id res chain seq x y z
N GLY A 1 -3.13 5.80 -0.29
CA GLY A 1 -3.71 7.12 -0.61
C GLY A 1 -5.10 7.20 -0.04
N SER A 2 -5.32 7.73 1.17
CA SER A 2 -6.65 7.84 1.77
C SER A 2 -6.92 9.20 2.45
N ARG A 3 -8.20 9.61 2.59
CA ARG A 3 -8.64 10.85 3.27
C ARG A 3 -10.03 10.70 3.89
N GLY A 4 -10.20 10.98 5.19
CA GLY A 4 -11.48 10.90 5.93
C GLY A 4 -11.52 11.82 7.16
N ASP A 5 -12.70 11.99 7.77
CA ASP A 5 -13.02 12.97 8.84
C ASP A 5 -13.29 12.31 10.23
N GLY A 6 -12.82 11.07 10.46
CA GLY A 6 -13.17 10.27 11.65
C GLY A 6 -12.46 10.64 12.97
N ASP A 7 -13.05 10.22 14.11
CA ASP A 7 -12.56 10.48 15.48
C ASP A 7 -11.33 9.63 15.89
N SER A 8 -11.02 8.56 15.15
CA SER A 8 -9.82 7.74 15.38
C SER A 8 -8.61 8.36 14.67
N GLN A 9 -7.52 8.55 15.41
CA GLN A 9 -6.24 9.00 14.83
C GLN A 9 -5.59 7.94 13.92
N PHE A 10 -6.07 6.68 13.96
CA PHE A 10 -5.52 5.58 13.16
C PHE A 10 -6.63 4.88 12.37
N GLY A 11 -6.50 4.87 11.04
CA GLY A 11 -7.37 4.14 10.12
C GLY A 11 -7.02 2.65 9.98
N PHE A 12 -5.91 2.19 10.58
CA PHE A 12 -5.46 0.82 10.45
C PHE A 12 -4.73 0.32 11.70
N SER A 13 -4.37 -0.97 11.71
CA SER A 13 -3.61 -1.60 12.79
C SER A 13 -2.40 -0.77 13.17
N ILE A 14 -2.37 -0.26 14.41
CA ILE A 14 -1.25 0.52 14.93
C ILE A 14 0.08 -0.24 14.86
N VAL A 15 0.05 -1.58 14.97
CA VAL A 15 1.28 -2.38 14.87
C VAL A 15 1.88 -2.30 13.48
N THR A 16 1.03 -2.33 12.45
CA THR A 16 1.46 -2.19 11.05
C THR A 16 1.93 -0.76 10.78
N ILE A 17 1.16 0.24 11.22
CA ILE A 17 1.52 1.66 11.12
C ILE A 17 2.90 1.91 11.76
N MET A 18 3.18 1.29 12.92
CA MET A 18 4.49 1.41 13.54
C MET A 18 5.60 0.73 12.73
N ASP A 19 5.35 -0.41 12.09
CA ASP A 19 6.33 -1.05 11.20
C ASP A 19 6.63 -0.15 10.00
N GLU A 20 5.59 0.39 9.34
CA GLU A 20 5.71 1.31 8.21
C GLU A 20 6.47 2.59 8.55
N ALA A 21 6.25 3.11 9.75
CA ALA A 21 6.86 4.35 10.20
C ALA A 21 8.25 4.19 10.86
N THR A 22 8.68 2.96 11.19
CA THR A 22 9.94 2.75 11.94
C THR A 22 10.90 1.76 11.32
N MET A 23 10.46 0.88 10.42
CA MET A 23 11.34 -0.04 9.70
C MET A 23 11.81 0.59 8.39
N ASP A 24 13.06 0.35 8.01
CA ASP A 24 13.57 0.78 6.71
C ASP A 24 12.69 0.22 5.59
N ALA A 25 12.26 1.11 4.70
CA ALA A 25 11.63 0.73 3.45
C ALA A 25 12.64 -0.01 2.56
N VAL A 26 12.15 -0.92 1.74
CA VAL A 26 12.96 -1.60 0.72
C VAL A 26 12.58 -1.04 -0.63
N ALA A 27 13.59 -0.69 -1.43
CA ALA A 27 13.42 -0.33 -2.83
C ALA A 27 14.36 -1.18 -3.68
N TYR A 28 14.05 -1.30 -4.97
CA TYR A 28 14.96 -1.85 -5.96
C TYR A 28 15.43 -0.69 -6.83
N ILE A 29 16.73 -0.41 -6.86
CA ILE A 29 17.33 0.70 -7.61
C ILE A 29 18.59 0.19 -8.29
N ASP A 30 18.72 0.47 -9.59
CA ASP A 30 19.86 0.07 -10.41
C ASP A 30 20.19 -1.43 -10.30
N GLY A 31 19.12 -2.24 -10.31
CA GLY A 31 19.25 -3.69 -10.25
C GLY A 31 19.57 -4.24 -8.85
N LYS A 32 19.47 -3.43 -7.79
CA LYS A 32 19.85 -3.82 -6.42
C LYS A 32 18.79 -3.46 -5.39
N LEU A 33 18.58 -4.34 -4.41
CA LEU A 33 17.79 -4.02 -3.22
C LEU A 33 18.56 -3.03 -2.35
N VAL A 34 17.90 -1.93 -1.99
CA VAL A 34 18.43 -0.88 -1.12
C VAL A 34 17.47 -0.62 0.03
N LYS A 35 18.02 -0.27 1.19
CA LYS A 35 17.25 0.19 2.35
C LYS A 35 17.13 1.70 2.31
N MET A 36 15.93 2.19 2.56
CA MET A 36 15.61 3.61 2.61
C MET A 36 15.03 3.91 3.99
N PRO A 37 15.36 5.06 4.61
CA PRO A 37 14.76 5.42 5.89
C PRO A 37 13.22 5.43 5.79
N PRO A 38 12.49 5.02 6.83
CA PRO A 38 11.02 5.11 6.85
C PRO A 38 10.58 6.56 6.70
N LEU A 39 9.39 6.75 6.13
CA LEU A 39 8.78 8.07 5.92
C LEU A 39 9.71 9.05 5.17
N SER A 40 10.56 8.54 4.27
CA SER A 40 11.49 9.34 3.46
C SER A 40 10.97 9.57 2.05
N GLN A 41 11.74 10.33 1.24
CA GLN A 41 11.43 10.60 -0.18
C GLN A 41 10.02 11.18 -0.38
N LYS A 42 9.66 12.17 0.44
CA LYS A 42 8.39 12.91 0.36
C LYS A 42 8.11 13.34 -1.09
N GLU A 43 6.91 13.05 -1.56
CA GLU A 43 6.45 13.45 -2.88
C GLU A 43 4.99 13.90 -2.81
N VAL A 44 4.65 14.97 -3.54
CA VAL A 44 3.25 15.37 -3.72
C VAL A 44 2.68 14.56 -4.88
N THR A 45 1.78 13.63 -4.58
CA THR A 45 1.18 12.74 -5.57
C THR A 45 -0.28 13.10 -5.79
N TRP A 46 -0.65 13.27 -7.06
CA TRP A 46 -2.04 13.48 -7.48
C TRP A 46 -2.81 12.16 -7.59
N PHE A 47 -4.04 12.18 -7.09
CA PHE A 47 -5.08 11.19 -7.32
C PHE A 47 -6.36 11.89 -7.82
N PRO A 48 -7.24 11.20 -8.57
CA PRO A 48 -8.51 11.77 -9.00
C PRO A 48 -9.37 12.21 -7.81
N GLU A 49 -10.26 13.18 -8.05
CA GLU A 49 -11.24 13.64 -7.04
C GLU A 49 -12.12 12.47 -6.55
N PRO A 50 -12.49 12.44 -5.26
CA PRO A 50 -12.35 13.52 -4.26
C PRO A 50 -11.05 13.47 -3.43
N ILE A 51 -10.08 12.62 -3.80
CA ILE A 51 -8.83 12.46 -3.02
C ILE A 51 -7.91 13.68 -3.20
N GLY A 52 -7.68 14.07 -4.46
CA GLY A 52 -6.81 15.19 -4.81
C GLY A 52 -5.32 14.88 -4.57
N TYR A 53 -4.57 15.89 -4.12
CA TYR A 53 -3.13 15.77 -3.89
C TYR A 53 -2.81 15.35 -2.45
N LEU A 54 -1.95 14.34 -2.29
CA LEU A 54 -1.48 13.85 -1.00
C LEU A 54 0.05 13.82 -0.96
N ASN A 55 0.63 14.04 0.23
CA ASN A 55 2.04 13.75 0.47
C ASN A 55 2.21 12.24 0.62
N THR A 56 3.08 11.64 -0.19
CA THR A 56 3.43 10.23 -0.13
C THR A 56 4.89 10.04 0.27
N TYR A 57 5.16 8.93 0.95
CA TYR A 57 6.44 8.61 1.55
C TYR A 57 6.80 7.15 1.31
N MET A 58 8.10 6.86 1.25
CA MET A 58 8.58 5.49 1.25
C MET A 58 8.30 4.82 2.59
N ILE A 59 7.66 3.65 2.53
CA ILE A 59 7.38 2.78 3.66
C ILE A 59 7.76 1.34 3.31
N ILE A 60 7.96 0.50 4.33
CA ILE A 60 8.13 -0.93 4.10
C ILE A 60 6.85 -1.53 3.52
N HIS A 61 6.98 -2.31 2.44
CA HIS A 61 5.87 -3.02 1.83
C HIS A 61 6.36 -4.29 1.12
N SER A 62 5.46 -5.25 0.91
CA SER A 62 5.83 -6.64 0.63
C SER A 62 6.13 -6.98 -0.83
N GLU A 63 5.71 -6.19 -1.81
CA GLU A 63 5.84 -6.54 -3.25
C GLU A 63 7.30 -6.60 -3.70
N LEU A 64 8.20 -5.87 -3.03
CA LEU A 64 9.63 -5.91 -3.31
C LEU A 64 10.25 -7.30 -3.05
N ALA A 65 9.54 -8.19 -2.36
CA ALA A 65 9.95 -9.58 -2.20
C ALA A 65 9.90 -10.38 -3.51
N THR A 66 9.06 -9.99 -4.47
CA THR A 66 8.82 -10.76 -5.71
C THR A 66 9.00 -9.94 -6.98
N LEU A 67 8.51 -8.70 -7.04
CA LEU A 67 8.53 -7.87 -8.25
C LEU A 67 9.92 -7.73 -8.90
N PRO A 68 11.04 -7.55 -8.16
CA PRO A 68 12.36 -7.46 -8.78
C PRO A 68 12.79 -8.71 -9.54
N TYR A 69 12.22 -9.88 -9.18
CA TYR A 69 12.57 -11.18 -9.75
C TYR A 69 11.57 -11.65 -10.81
N THR A 70 10.33 -11.14 -10.76
CA THR A 70 9.25 -11.53 -11.68
C THR A 70 9.11 -10.58 -12.87
N LEU A 71 9.37 -9.28 -12.68
CA LEU A 71 9.30 -8.27 -13.74
C LEU A 71 10.62 -8.20 -14.54
N LYS A 72 10.65 -8.85 -15.70
CA LYS A 72 11.85 -8.89 -16.56
C LYS A 72 12.25 -7.49 -17.03
N GLY A 73 13.54 -7.17 -16.88
CA GLY A 73 14.11 -5.90 -17.37
C GLY A 73 13.81 -4.68 -16.49
N VAL A 74 13.13 -4.86 -15.35
CA VAL A 74 12.92 -3.79 -14.39
C VAL A 74 14.27 -3.40 -13.76
N ASN A 75 14.55 -2.10 -13.70
CA ASN A 75 15.76 -1.56 -13.06
C ASN A 75 15.44 -0.87 -11.72
N THR A 76 14.22 -0.35 -11.59
CA THR A 76 13.78 0.43 -10.43
C THR A 76 12.36 0.04 -10.04
N ILE A 77 12.14 -0.27 -8.76
CA ILE A 77 10.83 -0.48 -8.14
C ILE A 77 10.83 0.26 -6.81
N THR A 78 9.83 1.12 -6.61
CA THR A 78 9.65 1.89 -5.38
C THR A 78 8.19 1.79 -4.96
N TYR A 79 7.95 1.75 -3.66
CA TYR A 79 6.61 1.83 -3.09
C TYR A 79 6.51 3.06 -2.20
N LYS A 80 5.38 3.77 -2.27
CA LYS A 80 5.05 4.88 -1.38
C LYS A 80 3.58 4.81 -1.01
N ASP A 81 3.28 5.30 0.20
CA ASP A 81 1.90 5.54 0.62
C ASP A 81 1.72 6.95 1.19
N SER A 82 0.48 7.41 1.24
CA SER A 82 0.10 8.70 1.79
C SER A 82 0.09 8.68 3.30
N TRP A 83 0.56 9.75 3.92
CA TRP A 83 0.50 9.92 5.38
C TRP A 83 -0.05 11.30 5.73
N ASP A 84 -0.92 11.34 6.75
CA ASP A 84 -1.23 12.59 7.44
C ASP A 84 -0.07 12.91 8.40
N GLU A 85 0.66 13.99 8.11
CA GLU A 85 1.81 14.44 8.91
C GLU A 85 1.43 14.82 10.34
N SER A 86 0.15 15.06 10.63
CA SER A 86 -0.34 15.33 11.99
C SER A 86 -0.06 14.18 12.97
N ILE A 87 0.09 12.94 12.47
CA ILE A 87 0.36 11.75 13.29
C ILE A 87 1.85 11.61 13.66
N PHE A 88 2.76 12.29 12.95
CA PHE A 88 4.21 12.08 13.12
C PHE A 88 4.72 12.38 14.54
N PRO A 89 4.26 13.44 15.25
CA PRO A 89 4.66 13.66 16.64
C PRO A 89 4.24 12.52 17.58
N ILE A 90 3.08 11.89 17.33
CA ILE A 90 2.59 10.77 18.12
C ILE A 90 3.42 9.52 17.88
N ILE A 91 3.76 9.25 16.62
CA ILE A 91 4.67 8.15 16.25
C ILE A 91 6.03 8.32 16.91
N GLU A 92 6.61 9.52 16.85
CA GLU A 92 7.91 9.79 17.47
C GLU A 92 7.85 9.67 18.99
N PHE A 93 6.76 10.10 19.63
CA PHE A 93 6.54 9.88 21.06
C PHE A 93 6.49 8.38 21.41
N LEU A 94 5.69 7.59 20.69
CA LEU A 94 5.58 6.14 20.93
C LEU A 94 6.93 5.44 20.75
N LYS A 95 7.66 5.82 19.71
CA LYS A 95 9.00 5.28 19.40
C LYS A 95 10.02 5.63 20.48
N SER A 96 10.17 6.92 20.79
CA SER A 96 11.16 7.41 21.77
C SER A 96 10.87 6.95 23.20
N SER A 97 9.60 6.67 23.52
CA SER A 97 9.18 6.16 24.83
C SER A 97 9.24 4.62 24.96
N GLY A 98 9.69 3.91 23.93
CA GLY A 98 9.86 2.45 23.95
C GLY A 98 8.57 1.64 23.75
N PHE A 99 7.44 2.28 23.45
CA PHE A 99 6.16 1.61 23.19
C PHE A 99 6.16 0.77 21.91
N THR A 100 7.11 1.02 21.01
CA THR A 100 7.29 0.27 19.76
C THR A 100 8.22 -0.92 19.90
N SER A 101 8.79 -1.13 21.09
CA SER A 101 9.73 -2.23 21.35
C SER A 101 9.06 -3.59 21.14
N ARG A 102 9.77 -4.47 20.44
CA ARG A 102 9.43 -5.89 20.24
C ARG A 102 10.12 -6.82 21.26
N ASN A 103 10.98 -6.26 22.11
CA ASN A 103 11.63 -7.00 23.19
C ASN A 103 10.71 -7.13 24.39
N ASP A 104 10.88 -8.22 25.14
CA ASP A 104 10.12 -8.41 26.38
C ASP A 104 10.60 -7.41 27.43
N ILE A 105 9.64 -6.85 28.17
CA ILE A 105 9.86 -6.18 29.45
C ILE A 105 9.18 -6.98 30.56
N ASP A 106 9.73 -6.94 31.77
CA ASP A 106 9.11 -7.54 32.95
C ASP A 106 8.21 -6.50 33.63
N ILE A 107 6.94 -6.86 33.81
CA ILE A 107 5.99 -6.09 34.62
C ILE A 107 5.44 -7.04 35.68
N LEU A 108 5.97 -6.93 36.90
CA LEU A 108 5.54 -7.74 38.05
C LEU A 108 5.64 -9.26 37.79
N GLY A 109 6.70 -9.70 37.11
CA GLY A 109 6.94 -11.11 36.77
C GLY A 109 6.24 -11.59 35.49
N VAL A 110 5.51 -10.70 34.79
CA VAL A 110 4.87 -11.02 33.50
C VAL A 110 5.68 -10.38 32.37
N LYS A 111 6.11 -11.21 31.41
CA LYS A 111 6.77 -10.74 30.18
C LYS A 111 5.76 -10.15 29.22
N VAL A 112 5.95 -8.88 28.86
CA VAL A 112 5.09 -8.16 27.92
C VAL A 112 5.95 -7.56 26.81
N LYS A 113 5.48 -7.62 25.56
CA LYS A 113 6.04 -6.84 24.45
C LYS A 113 5.27 -5.53 24.33
N PRO A 114 5.88 -4.36 24.56
CA PRO A 114 5.18 -3.07 24.53
C PRO A 114 4.32 -2.85 23.29
N ILE A 115 4.83 -3.20 22.10
CA ILE A 115 4.08 -3.06 20.85
C ILE A 115 2.76 -3.85 20.82
N HIS A 116 2.71 -5.03 21.47
CA HIS A 116 1.48 -5.82 21.55
C HIS A 116 0.48 -5.21 22.53
N LEU A 117 0.96 -4.56 23.60
CA LEU A 117 0.10 -3.80 24.50
C LEU A 117 -0.53 -2.61 23.77
N VAL A 118 0.28 -1.83 23.02
CA VAL A 118 -0.24 -0.75 22.17
C VAL A 118 -1.27 -1.28 21.18
N GLY A 119 -0.95 -2.35 20.45
CA GLY A 119 -1.88 -2.99 19.51
C GLY A 119 -3.18 -3.49 20.14
N LYS A 120 -3.17 -3.82 21.43
CA LYS A 120 -4.37 -4.25 22.15
C LYS A 120 -5.23 -3.06 22.62
N LEU A 121 -4.58 -2.00 23.08
CA LEU A 121 -5.20 -0.82 23.68
C LEU A 121 -5.72 0.17 22.63
N VAL A 122 -4.90 0.46 21.62
CA VAL A 122 -5.26 1.40 20.55
C VAL A 122 -6.24 0.71 19.62
N LYS A 123 -7.45 1.25 19.57
CA LYS A 123 -8.43 0.88 18.54
C LYS A 123 -8.12 1.69 17.29
N TYR A 124 -8.35 1.06 16.15
CA TYR A 124 -8.35 1.71 14.86
C TYR A 124 -9.75 1.66 14.31
N ASP A 125 -10.10 2.69 13.54
CA ASP A 125 -11.36 2.79 12.84
C ASP A 125 -11.12 3.61 11.59
N GLU A 126 -11.61 3.13 10.46
CA GLU A 126 -11.50 3.82 9.18
C GLU A 126 -12.91 4.22 8.77
N ASP A 127 -13.17 5.53 8.79
CA ASP A 127 -14.48 6.07 8.38
C ASP A 127 -14.83 5.51 6.99
N PRO A 128 -15.98 4.82 6.83
CA PRO A 128 -16.43 4.29 5.55
C PRO A 128 -16.56 5.33 4.42
N LYS A 129 -16.59 6.62 4.75
CA LYS A 129 -16.59 7.75 3.79
C LYS A 129 -15.19 8.13 3.32
N THR A 130 -14.16 7.51 3.88
CA THR A 130 -12.77 7.71 3.47
C THR A 130 -12.60 7.18 2.05
N TYR A 131 -12.09 8.03 1.16
CA TYR A 131 -11.77 7.61 -0.20
C TYR A 131 -10.35 7.10 -0.28
N GLY A 132 -10.12 6.07 -1.10
CA GLY A 132 -8.82 5.51 -1.38
C GLY A 132 -8.59 5.18 -2.86
N ALA A 133 -7.33 5.25 -3.29
CA ALA A 133 -6.90 4.88 -4.63
C ALA A 133 -5.49 4.30 -4.63
N LEU A 134 -5.23 3.39 -5.59
CA LEU A 134 -3.90 2.86 -5.89
C LEU A 134 -3.43 3.43 -7.23
N LYS A 135 -2.23 4.00 -7.24
CA LYS A 135 -1.58 4.51 -8.46
C LYS A 135 -0.33 3.70 -8.75
N VAL A 136 -0.19 3.23 -9.99
CA VAL A 136 0.99 2.52 -10.48
C VAL A 136 1.54 3.25 -11.70
N GLU A 137 2.81 3.62 -11.67
CA GLU A 137 3.51 4.20 -12.82
C GLU A 137 4.55 3.22 -13.35
N ALA A 138 4.39 2.79 -14.60
CA ALA A 138 5.37 2.00 -15.33
C ALA A 138 6.09 2.90 -16.34
N ARG A 139 7.42 3.01 -16.21
CA ARG A 139 8.26 3.84 -17.08
C ARG A 139 9.18 2.93 -17.88
N GLY A 140 9.19 3.08 -19.20
CA GLY A 140 9.98 2.21 -20.07
C GLY A 140 9.99 2.66 -21.52
N VAL A 141 10.22 1.70 -22.42
CA VAL A 141 10.17 1.92 -23.88
C VAL A 141 9.01 1.13 -24.46
N LYS A 142 8.12 1.81 -25.19
CA LYS A 142 7.00 1.22 -25.92
C LYS A 142 7.10 1.69 -27.37
N GLU A 143 7.12 0.76 -28.31
CA GLU A 143 7.23 1.07 -29.76
C GLU A 143 8.44 1.96 -30.12
N GLY A 144 9.55 1.81 -29.39
CA GLY A 144 10.78 2.59 -29.60
C GLY A 144 10.80 3.98 -28.95
N GLU A 145 9.71 4.41 -28.33
CA GLU A 145 9.61 5.70 -27.64
C GLU A 145 9.64 5.51 -26.11
N LYS A 146 10.24 6.47 -25.40
CA LYS A 146 10.15 6.51 -23.94
C LYS A 146 8.70 6.82 -23.55
N THR A 147 8.11 5.97 -22.71
CA THR A 147 6.69 6.06 -22.36
C THR A 147 6.49 5.84 -20.87
N ILE A 148 5.56 6.59 -20.28
CA ILE A 148 5.02 6.37 -18.94
C ILE A 148 3.58 5.90 -19.09
N LEU A 149 3.27 4.73 -18.53
CA LEU A 149 1.91 4.26 -18.36
C LEU A 149 1.53 4.43 -16.89
N THR A 150 0.46 5.16 -16.64
CA THR A 150 -0.08 5.36 -15.29
C THR A 150 -1.43 4.67 -15.20
N TYR A 151 -1.55 3.75 -14.25
CA TYR A 151 -2.82 3.12 -13.88
C TYR A 151 -3.27 3.65 -12.54
N ILE A 152 -4.52 4.05 -12.44
CA ILE A 152 -5.15 4.43 -11.17
C ILE A 152 -6.38 3.54 -10.97
N LEU A 153 -6.39 2.81 -9.86
CA LEU A 153 -7.53 2.00 -9.41
C LEU A 153 -8.27 2.79 -8.33
N GLY A 154 -9.57 2.99 -8.52
CA GLY A 154 -10.37 3.94 -7.75
C GLY A 154 -10.43 5.33 -8.41
N PRO A 155 -10.79 6.40 -7.66
CA PRO A 155 -11.12 6.42 -6.24
C PRO A 155 -12.28 5.50 -5.88
N THR A 156 -12.21 4.89 -4.71
CA THR A 156 -13.29 4.09 -4.12
C THR A 156 -13.43 4.44 -2.64
N THR A 157 -14.53 4.08 -2.01
CA THR A 157 -14.79 4.38 -0.60
C THR A 157 -15.12 3.08 0.14
N GLY A 158 -15.26 3.17 1.46
CA GLY A 158 -15.79 2.07 2.27
C GLY A 158 -17.25 1.71 1.96
N ILE A 159 -17.77 0.74 2.71
CA ILE A 159 -19.16 0.28 2.64
C ILE A 159 -19.78 0.48 4.02
N GLU A 160 -20.69 1.45 4.10
CA GLU A 160 -21.33 1.87 5.35
C GLU A 160 -22.16 0.74 5.97
N GLU A 161 -22.90 -0.03 5.15
CA GLU A 161 -23.71 -1.16 5.63
C GLU A 161 -22.87 -2.27 6.28
N TRP A 162 -21.58 -2.34 5.96
CA TRP A 162 -20.65 -3.31 6.51
C TRP A 162 -19.80 -2.73 7.65
N ASN A 163 -19.94 -1.44 7.94
CA ASN A 163 -19.02 -0.68 8.79
C ASN A 163 -17.56 -0.95 8.42
N ALA A 164 -17.26 -0.87 7.11
CA ALA A 164 -15.96 -1.22 6.56
C ALA A 164 -15.36 -0.05 5.79
N GLY A 165 -14.19 0.42 6.21
CA GLY A 165 -13.42 1.43 5.49
C GLY A 165 -12.84 0.93 4.16
N VAL A 166 -12.32 1.87 3.36
CA VAL A 166 -11.79 1.60 2.02
C VAL A 166 -10.64 0.58 2.00
N THR A 167 -9.79 0.56 3.02
CA THR A 167 -8.68 -0.39 3.14
C THR A 167 -9.20 -1.82 3.28
N ALA A 168 -10.23 -2.02 4.11
CA ALA A 168 -10.86 -3.33 4.27
C ALA A 168 -11.57 -3.77 2.98
N VAL A 169 -12.33 -2.88 2.35
CA VAL A 169 -13.09 -3.15 1.13
C VAL A 169 -12.17 -3.52 -0.04
N THR A 170 -11.14 -2.72 -0.29
CA THR A 170 -10.18 -2.96 -1.40
C THR A 170 -9.37 -4.23 -1.19
N THR A 171 -8.94 -4.52 0.04
CA THR A 171 -8.29 -5.78 0.40
C THR A 171 -9.20 -6.98 0.13
N ALA A 172 -10.46 -6.92 0.57
CA ALA A 172 -11.43 -7.98 0.35
C ALA A 172 -11.73 -8.19 -1.15
N TYR A 173 -11.88 -7.11 -1.91
CA TYR A 173 -12.13 -7.19 -3.36
C TYR A 173 -10.95 -7.78 -4.12
N GLY A 174 -9.72 -7.40 -3.76
CA GLY A 174 -8.50 -8.02 -4.27
C GLY A 174 -8.45 -9.52 -3.97
N ALA A 175 -8.68 -9.90 -2.71
CA ALA A 175 -8.67 -11.31 -2.29
C ALA A 175 -9.73 -12.15 -3.05
N VAL A 176 -10.96 -11.62 -3.20
CA VAL A 176 -12.03 -12.32 -3.92
C VAL A 176 -11.73 -12.40 -5.43
N ALA A 177 -11.19 -11.36 -6.04
CA ALA A 177 -10.75 -11.40 -7.43
C ALA A 177 -9.65 -12.46 -7.64
N GLY A 178 -8.67 -12.51 -6.73
CA GLY A 178 -7.62 -13.54 -6.73
C GLY A 178 -8.16 -14.96 -6.57
N LEU A 179 -9.08 -15.17 -5.62
CA LEU A 179 -9.75 -16.47 -5.43
C LEU A 179 -10.49 -16.91 -6.70
N LYS A 180 -11.20 -16.00 -7.37
CA LYS A 180 -11.86 -16.32 -8.64
C LYS A 180 -10.86 -16.68 -9.73
N CYS A 181 -9.75 -15.95 -9.82
CA CYS A 181 -8.69 -16.27 -10.79
C CYS A 181 -8.05 -17.63 -10.50
N LEU A 182 -7.87 -17.98 -9.22
CA LEU A 182 -7.36 -19.27 -8.78
C LEU A 182 -8.31 -20.42 -9.15
N VAL A 183 -9.61 -20.28 -8.90
CA VAL A 183 -10.63 -21.29 -9.25
C VAL A 183 -10.73 -21.51 -10.76
N ASN A 184 -10.46 -20.47 -11.56
CA ASN A 184 -10.40 -20.56 -13.02
C ASN A 184 -9.01 -21.00 -13.54
N GLU A 185 -8.15 -21.52 -12.66
CA GLU A 185 -6.82 -22.05 -13.00
C GLU A 185 -5.91 -21.04 -13.75
N LEU A 186 -6.05 -19.74 -13.45
CA LEU A 186 -5.27 -18.68 -14.09
C LEU A 186 -3.86 -18.51 -13.51
N PHE A 187 -3.53 -19.24 -12.45
CA PHE A 187 -2.21 -19.24 -11.82
C PHE A 187 -1.43 -20.50 -12.16
N PRO A 188 -0.11 -20.39 -12.37
CA PRO A 188 0.80 -21.51 -12.26
C PRO A 188 0.60 -22.29 -10.95
N ARG A 189 0.70 -23.62 -11.02
CA ARG A 189 0.66 -24.49 -9.83
C ARG A 189 1.83 -24.18 -8.90
N GLY A 190 1.55 -24.05 -7.60
CA GLY A 190 2.55 -23.79 -6.57
C GLY A 190 2.23 -22.55 -5.75
N VAL A 191 3.26 -21.99 -5.12
CA VAL A 191 3.19 -20.69 -4.42
C VAL A 191 3.54 -19.61 -5.44
N THR A 192 2.54 -18.86 -5.87
CA THR A 192 2.67 -17.93 -6.99
C THR A 192 2.23 -16.53 -6.56
N PRO A 193 3.07 -15.49 -6.75
CA PRO A 193 2.67 -14.12 -6.49
C PRO A 193 1.73 -13.60 -7.59
N PRO A 194 0.88 -12.60 -7.30
CA PRO A 194 -0.23 -12.20 -8.17
C PRO A 194 0.20 -11.73 -9.56
N GLU A 195 1.40 -11.14 -9.69
CA GLU A 195 1.92 -10.65 -10.96
C GLU A 195 2.28 -11.75 -11.98
N LEU A 196 2.30 -13.02 -11.57
CA LEU A 196 2.52 -14.17 -12.46
C LEU A 196 1.21 -14.81 -12.96
N ILE A 197 0.07 -14.14 -12.78
CA ILE A 197 -1.20 -14.56 -13.37
C ILE A 197 -1.10 -14.60 -14.91
N ASN A 198 -1.67 -15.63 -15.54
CA ASN A 198 -1.63 -15.81 -16.99
C ASN A 198 -2.46 -14.75 -17.75
N ASP A 199 -3.58 -14.32 -17.17
CA ASP A 199 -4.47 -13.30 -17.73
C ASP A 199 -4.85 -12.27 -16.65
N PRO A 200 -4.06 -11.19 -16.47
CA PRO A 200 -4.31 -10.18 -15.45
C PRO A 200 -5.61 -9.42 -15.68
N MET A 201 -6.12 -9.37 -16.92
CA MET A 201 -7.39 -8.70 -17.21
C MET A 201 -8.57 -9.40 -16.54
N LYS A 202 -8.50 -10.71 -16.28
CA LYS A 202 -9.55 -11.41 -15.52
C LYS A 202 -9.64 -10.91 -14.09
N TRP A 203 -8.50 -10.64 -13.45
CA TRP A 203 -8.47 -10.07 -12.12
C TRP A 203 -9.03 -8.64 -12.13
N LEU A 204 -8.54 -7.79 -13.04
CA LEU A 204 -9.00 -6.40 -13.16
C LEU A 204 -10.50 -6.31 -13.45
N ASN A 205 -11.03 -7.18 -14.33
CA ASN A 205 -12.46 -7.25 -14.62
C ASN A 205 -13.29 -7.65 -13.39
N GLU A 206 -12.77 -8.48 -12.49
CA GLU A 206 -13.46 -8.78 -11.23
C GLU A 206 -13.48 -7.58 -10.28
N LEU A 207 -12.44 -6.73 -10.28
CA LEU A 207 -12.46 -5.47 -9.54
C LEU A 207 -13.48 -4.48 -10.14
N VAL A 208 -13.51 -4.34 -11.47
CA VAL A 208 -14.49 -3.49 -12.17
C VAL A 208 -15.93 -3.89 -11.88
N LYS A 209 -16.24 -5.20 -11.88
CA LYS A 209 -17.58 -5.71 -11.50
C LYS A 209 -18.00 -5.32 -10.08
N ARG A 210 -17.04 -5.00 -9.21
CA ARG A 210 -17.26 -4.58 -7.82
C ARG A 210 -17.19 -3.06 -7.64
N GLY A 211 -17.20 -2.31 -8.74
CA GLY A 211 -17.24 -0.85 -8.73
C GLY A 211 -15.88 -0.17 -8.61
N ILE A 212 -14.76 -0.92 -8.72
CA ILE A 212 -13.43 -0.30 -8.77
C ILE A 212 -13.17 0.20 -10.20
N SER A 213 -13.17 1.52 -10.39
CA SER A 213 -12.78 2.12 -11.66
C SER A 213 -11.28 1.93 -11.94
N ILE A 214 -10.94 1.84 -13.23
CA ILE A 214 -9.55 1.78 -13.68
C ILE A 214 -9.37 2.92 -14.69
N MET A 215 -8.46 3.84 -14.38
CA MET A 215 -8.03 4.89 -15.28
C MET A 215 -6.64 4.55 -15.80
N GLU A 216 -6.44 4.65 -17.12
CA GLU A 216 -5.15 4.50 -17.78
C GLU A 216 -4.77 5.82 -18.45
N VAL A 217 -3.54 6.26 -18.21
CA VAL A 217 -2.95 7.45 -18.84
C VAL A 217 -1.62 7.07 -19.47
N GLU A 218 -1.51 7.21 -20.79
CA GLU A 218 -0.25 7.05 -21.53
C GLU A 218 0.38 8.41 -21.81
N GLN A 219 1.65 8.58 -21.42
CA GLN A 219 2.45 9.75 -21.74
C GLN A 219 3.69 9.34 -22.53
N ARG A 220 3.79 9.77 -23.79
CA ARG A 220 4.98 9.61 -24.62
C ARG A 220 5.96 10.76 -24.36
N ILE A 221 7.17 10.42 -23.93
CA ILE A 221 8.25 11.38 -23.69
C ILE A 221 9.04 11.54 -24.98
N LYS A 222 8.79 12.63 -25.70
CA LYS A 222 9.61 13.00 -26.86
C LYS A 222 10.98 13.53 -26.37
N PRO A 223 12.10 13.11 -26.96
CA PRO A 223 13.37 13.78 -26.75
C PRO A 223 13.23 15.25 -27.17
N LEU A 224 13.80 16.15 -26.36
CA LEU A 224 14.00 17.55 -26.75
C LEU A 224 15.02 17.65 -27.89
#